data_AF-A0A1H9RW46-F1
#
_entry.id   AF-A0A1H9RW46-F1
#
_cell.length_a   1.000
_cell.length_b   1.000
_cell.length_c   1.000
_cell.angle_alpha   90.00
_cell.angle_beta   90.00
_cell.angle_gamma   90.00
#
_symmetry.space_group_name_H-M   'P 1'
#
loop_
_entity.id
_entity.type
_entity.pdbx_description
1 polymer ?
#
loop_
_entity_poly.entity_id
_entity_poly.type
_entity_poly.pdbx_seq_one_letter_code
_entity_poly.pdbx_strand_id
1 'polypeptide(L)'
;MREFDEPSRAAGPGVVTDGPAGAPTVLVIDPAGEAVHNEIPATWRPLTEHLRIVWLRAPAAPTWKSTVDTVLTRHRDDTRTVLDVVTSGPLAADVLDLVGSHQDLVRSVLLVDPEVAVDVPFAHVIHHTNDTPAPLPLGHPDVVQGVLAALDLHRTT
;
A
#
# COMPACT_ATOMS: atom_id res chain seq x y z
N MET A 1 1.26 36.35 10.70
CA MET A 1 1.01 35.55 9.49
C MET A 1 1.75 34.25 9.71
N ARG A 2 1.04 33.13 9.93
CA ARG A 2 1.69 31.83 10.16
C ARG A 2 2.31 31.38 8.84
N GLU A 3 3.61 31.19 8.83
CA GLU A 3 4.32 30.46 7.77
C GLU A 3 3.74 29.04 7.74
N PHE A 4 3.23 28.63 6.59
CA PHE A 4 2.85 27.24 6.37
C PHE A 4 4.16 26.47 6.24
N ASP A 5 4.54 25.78 7.31
CA ASP A 5 5.56 24.73 7.30
C ASP A 5 5.40 23.88 6.02
N GLU A 6 6.50 23.69 5.29
CA GLU A 6 6.56 22.71 4.20
C GLU A 6 6.00 21.37 4.71
N PRO A 7 5.17 20.64 3.94
CA PRO A 7 4.47 19.50 4.48
C PRO A 7 5.49 18.43 4.86
N SER A 8 5.64 18.20 6.17
CA SER A 8 6.49 17.16 6.78
C SER A 8 6.34 15.77 6.14
N ARG A 9 5.23 15.54 5.44
CA ARG A 9 4.89 14.36 4.63
C ARG A 9 5.81 14.11 3.43
N ALA A 10 6.47 15.14 2.89
CA ALA A 10 7.41 15.02 1.77
C ALA A 10 8.87 14.76 2.22
N ALA A 11 9.17 14.91 3.51
CA ALA A 11 10.51 14.72 4.07
C ALA A 11 10.79 13.26 4.45
N GLY A 12 12.06 12.83 4.34
CA GLY A 12 12.53 11.47 4.64
C GLY A 12 12.57 10.52 3.42
N PRO A 13 12.88 9.22 3.60
CA PRO A 13 12.99 8.25 2.53
C PRO A 13 11.62 7.95 1.92
N GLY A 14 11.51 8.02 0.59
CA GLY A 14 10.27 7.73 -0.12
C GLY A 14 9.82 6.26 -0.01
N VAL A 15 10.70 5.34 0.40
CA VAL A 15 10.40 3.93 0.63
C VAL A 15 11.02 3.46 1.95
N VAL A 16 10.22 2.79 2.76
CA VAL A 16 10.63 2.09 3.99
C VAL A 16 10.31 0.60 3.80
N THR A 17 11.16 -0.28 4.30
CA THR A 17 10.93 -1.73 4.23
C THR A 17 11.22 -2.39 5.56
N ASP A 18 10.33 -3.27 5.99
CA ASP A 18 10.46 -4.02 7.25
C ASP A 18 9.95 -5.47 7.07
N GLY A 19 10.40 -6.37 7.94
CA GLY A 19 10.08 -7.80 7.91
C GLY A 19 11.08 -8.67 7.13
N PRO A 20 10.99 -10.01 7.28
CA PRO A 20 11.97 -10.96 6.77
C PRO A 20 12.04 -10.96 5.24
N ALA A 21 13.25 -11.12 4.71
CA ALA A 21 13.44 -11.36 3.29
C ALA A 21 12.85 -12.72 2.88
N GLY A 22 12.16 -12.77 1.72
CA GLY A 22 11.54 -13.98 1.20
C GLY A 22 10.18 -14.34 1.81
N ALA A 23 9.67 -13.54 2.75
CA ALA A 23 8.27 -13.65 3.20
C ALA A 23 7.31 -13.05 2.16
N PRO A 24 6.01 -13.43 2.21
CA PRO A 24 4.98 -12.78 1.39
C PRO A 24 5.04 -11.26 1.56
N THR A 25 5.01 -10.55 0.44
CA THR A 25 5.28 -9.10 0.42
C THR A 25 3.98 -8.32 0.21
N VAL A 26 3.75 -7.34 1.08
CA VAL A 26 2.69 -6.35 0.94
C VAL A 26 3.34 -5.01 0.56
N LEU A 27 2.98 -4.49 -0.61
CA LEU A 27 3.40 -3.17 -1.08
C LEU A 27 2.33 -2.13 -0.74
N VAL A 28 2.62 -1.23 0.19
CA VAL A 28 1.72 -0.13 0.56
C VAL A 28 2.13 1.12 -0.22
N ILE A 29 1.21 1.68 -1.00
CA ILE A 29 1.36 2.95 -1.72
C ILE A 29 0.53 3.99 -0.97
N ASP A 30 1.21 4.79 -0.17
CA ASP A 30 0.63 5.72 0.80
C ASP A 30 0.58 7.15 0.25
N PRO A 31 -0.61 7.64 -0.15
CA PRO A 31 -0.79 9.03 -0.60
C PRO A 31 -0.74 10.06 0.52
N ALA A 32 -0.97 9.67 1.78
CA ALA A 32 -0.98 10.56 2.93
C ALA A 32 0.41 10.78 3.53
N GLY A 33 1.36 9.89 3.24
CA GLY A 33 2.76 9.97 3.67
C GLY A 33 2.95 9.74 5.17
N GLU A 34 2.17 8.86 5.79
CA GLU A 34 2.10 8.59 7.23
C GLU A 34 3.40 8.10 7.86
N ALA A 35 4.26 7.41 7.11
CA ALA A 35 5.57 6.91 7.58
C ALA A 35 6.65 8.02 7.69
N VAL A 36 6.35 9.11 8.40
CA VAL A 36 7.18 10.33 8.51
C VAL A 36 8.52 10.15 9.23
N HIS A 37 8.70 9.06 9.99
CA HIS A 37 9.88 8.84 10.85
C HIS A 37 10.80 7.71 10.38
N ASN A 38 10.80 7.39 9.07
CA ASN A 38 11.58 6.28 8.49
C ASN A 38 11.19 4.89 9.00
N GLU A 39 10.03 4.78 9.65
CA GLU A 39 9.48 3.55 10.21
C GLU A 39 8.07 3.37 9.67
N ILE A 40 7.66 2.12 9.44
CA ILE A 40 6.26 1.83 9.15
C ILE A 40 5.38 2.17 10.36
N PRO A 41 4.08 2.49 10.15
CA PRO A 41 3.16 2.78 11.24
C PRO A 41 3.14 1.65 12.29
N ALA A 42 3.02 2.02 13.56
CA ALA A 42 3.10 1.06 14.67
C ALA A 42 2.08 -0.09 14.57
N THR A 43 0.92 0.17 13.99
CA THR A 43 -0.16 -0.80 13.75
C THR A 43 0.22 -1.91 12.77
N TRP A 44 1.19 -1.67 11.88
CA TRP A 44 1.70 -2.65 10.92
C TRP A 44 2.87 -3.49 11.46
N ARG A 45 3.59 -2.99 12.47
CA ARG A 45 4.79 -3.67 13.01
C ARG A 45 4.55 -5.11 13.46
N PRO A 46 3.44 -5.47 14.12
CA PRO A 46 3.19 -6.87 14.47
C PRO A 46 3.14 -7.81 13.26
N LEU A 47 2.80 -7.30 12.07
CA LEU A 47 2.73 -8.09 10.85
C LEU A 47 4.11 -8.46 10.30
N THR A 48 5.15 -7.70 10.64
CA THR A 48 6.49 -7.90 10.10
C THR A 48 7.19 -9.14 10.65
N GLU A 49 6.60 -9.83 11.62
CA GLU A 49 7.03 -11.17 12.02
C GLU A 49 6.84 -12.20 10.91
N HIS A 50 5.83 -12.00 10.04
CA HIS A 50 5.40 -12.99 9.04
C HIS A 50 5.32 -12.44 7.61
N LEU A 51 5.24 -11.11 7.46
CA LEU A 51 5.11 -10.43 6.18
C LEU A 51 6.30 -9.50 5.96
N ARG A 52 6.67 -9.32 4.70
CA ARG A 52 7.54 -8.22 4.29
C ARG A 52 6.67 -7.04 3.89
N ILE A 53 6.83 -5.90 4.55
CA ILE A 53 6.09 -4.68 4.24
C ILE A 53 7.01 -3.71 3.51
N VAL A 54 6.63 -3.33 2.29
CA VAL A 54 7.28 -2.25 1.54
C VAL A 54 6.35 -1.05 1.55
N TRP A 55 6.69 -0.03 2.33
CA TRP A 55 5.89 1.19 2.48
C TRP A 55 6.45 2.30 1.62
N LEU A 56 5.75 2.63 0.54
CA LEU A 56 6.08 3.72 -0.36
C LEU A 56 5.22 4.94 -0.03
N ARG A 57 5.85 6.07 0.29
CA ARG A 57 5.16 7.35 0.52
C ARG A 57 5.16 8.15 -0.78
N ALA A 58 4.01 8.23 -1.45
CA ALA A 58 3.90 8.92 -2.74
C ALA A 58 4.30 10.41 -2.68
N PRO A 59 3.94 11.19 -1.63
CA PRO A 59 4.38 12.59 -1.53
C PRO A 59 5.90 12.76 -1.42
N ALA A 60 6.59 11.82 -0.78
CA ALA A 60 8.06 11.81 -0.64
C ALA A 60 8.77 11.08 -1.80
N ALA A 61 8.00 10.43 -2.69
CA ALA A 61 8.46 9.74 -3.89
C ALA A 61 7.68 10.28 -5.11
N PRO A 62 8.00 11.48 -5.63
CA PRO A 62 7.24 12.09 -6.73
C PRO A 62 7.23 11.25 -8.02
N THR A 63 8.20 10.34 -8.17
CA THR A 63 8.28 9.33 -9.25
C THR A 63 7.76 7.96 -8.81
N TRP A 64 6.81 7.91 -7.87
CA TRP A 64 6.34 6.68 -7.23
C TRP A 64 5.93 5.60 -8.22
N LYS A 65 5.30 5.95 -9.36
CA LYS A 65 4.93 4.99 -10.41
C LYS A 65 6.16 4.21 -10.90
N SER A 66 7.25 4.90 -11.23
CA SER A 66 8.52 4.27 -11.64
C SER A 66 9.19 3.49 -10.51
N THR A 67 9.03 3.93 -9.26
CA THR A 67 9.52 3.19 -8.09
C THR A 67 8.75 1.88 -7.90
N VAL A 68 7.42 1.91 -7.99
CA VAL A 68 6.56 0.71 -7.94
C VAL A 68 6.92 -0.22 -9.09
N ASP A 69 6.99 0.29 -10.32
CA ASP A 69 7.41 -0.49 -11.50
C ASP A 69 8.77 -1.19 -11.29
N THR A 70 9.74 -0.49 -10.71
CA THR A 70 11.05 -1.07 -10.35
C THR A 70 10.93 -2.16 -9.28
N VAL A 71 10.10 -1.96 -8.26
CA VAL A 71 9.85 -2.97 -7.21
C VAL A 71 9.20 -4.20 -7.83
N LEU A 72 8.12 -4.03 -8.60
CA LEU A 72 7.44 -5.13 -9.29
C LEU A 72 8.41 -5.90 -10.20
N THR A 73 9.16 -5.18 -11.05
CA THR A 73 10.12 -5.79 -11.98
C THR A 73 11.22 -6.58 -11.27
N ARG A 74 11.72 -6.12 -10.11
CA ARG A 74 12.74 -6.86 -9.33
C ARG A 74 12.22 -8.19 -8.78
N HIS A 75 10.92 -8.29 -8.53
CA HIS A 75 10.29 -9.52 -8.04
C HIS A 75 9.93 -10.50 -9.17
N ARG A 76 10.10 -10.10 -10.44
CA ARG A 76 9.77 -10.96 -11.60
C ARG A 76 10.56 -12.26 -11.64
N ASP A 77 11.83 -12.23 -11.24
CA ASP A 77 12.69 -13.41 -11.20
C ASP A 77 12.49 -14.26 -9.92
N ASP A 78 11.74 -13.72 -8.94
CA ASP A 78 11.42 -14.42 -7.70
C ASP A 78 10.08 -15.15 -7.84
N THR A 79 10.15 -16.38 -8.36
CA THR A 79 8.99 -17.27 -8.55
C THR A 79 8.17 -17.56 -7.29
N ARG A 80 8.60 -17.11 -6.11
CA ARG A 80 7.88 -17.28 -4.84
C ARG A 80 7.13 -16.02 -4.38
N THR A 81 7.38 -14.86 -5.00
CA THR A 81 6.81 -13.60 -4.54
C THR A 81 5.61 -13.22 -5.39
N VAL A 82 4.40 -13.42 -4.84
CA VAL A 82 3.19 -12.78 -5.33
C VAL A 82 2.82 -11.66 -4.36
N LEU A 83 2.69 -10.45 -4.89
CA LEU A 83 2.54 -9.22 -4.12
C LEU A 83 1.06 -8.90 -3.88
N ASP A 84 0.73 -8.44 -2.69
CA ASP A 84 -0.54 -7.79 -2.41
C ASP A 84 -0.27 -6.28 -2.30
N VAL A 85 -1.01 -5.46 -3.07
CA VAL A 85 -0.81 -4.00 -3.13
C VAL A 85 -1.91 -3.32 -2.32
N VAL A 86 -1.55 -2.35 -1.48
CA VAL A 86 -2.52 -1.58 -0.66
C VAL A 86 -2.41 -0.11 -1.01
N THR A 87 -3.54 0.55 -1.26
CA THR A 87 -3.58 2.00 -1.45
C THR A 87 -4.94 2.58 -1.04
N SER A 88 -5.07 3.91 -1.08
CA SER A 88 -6.30 4.60 -0.77
C SER A 88 -6.72 5.64 -1.81
N GLY A 89 -8.01 6.00 -1.77
CA GLY A 89 -8.68 7.10 -2.46
C GLY A 89 -7.98 7.69 -3.67
N PRO A 90 -7.14 8.73 -3.47
CA PRO A 90 -6.63 9.57 -4.55
C PRO A 90 -5.67 8.85 -5.51
N LEU A 91 -5.09 7.71 -5.12
CA LEU A 91 -4.19 6.94 -6.00
C LEU A 91 -4.81 5.65 -6.54
N ALA A 92 -6.05 5.31 -6.15
CA ALA A 92 -6.68 4.05 -6.53
C ALA A 92 -6.71 3.85 -8.05
N ALA A 93 -7.11 4.87 -8.82
CA ALA A 93 -7.17 4.80 -10.29
C ALA A 93 -5.79 4.51 -10.91
N ASP A 94 -4.79 5.27 -10.48
CA ASP A 94 -3.41 5.17 -10.99
C ASP A 94 -2.75 3.84 -10.62
N VAL A 95 -3.03 3.33 -9.43
CA VAL A 95 -2.51 2.03 -8.97
C VAL A 95 -3.17 0.89 -9.75
N LEU A 96 -4.48 0.96 -10.00
CA LEU A 96 -5.18 -0.05 -10.80
C LEU A 96 -4.65 -0.10 -12.24
N ASP A 97 -4.40 1.06 -12.87
CA ASP A 97 -3.81 1.14 -14.21
C ASP A 97 -2.40 0.54 -14.25
N LEU A 98 -1.55 0.93 -13.29
CA LEU A 98 -0.17 0.43 -13.19
C LEU A 98 -0.10 -1.08 -12.93
N VAL A 99 -0.90 -1.57 -11.99
CA VAL A 99 -0.98 -3.00 -11.65
C VAL A 99 -1.63 -3.80 -12.77
N GLY A 100 -2.55 -3.21 -13.54
CA GLY A 100 -3.15 -3.84 -14.71
C GLY A 100 -2.10 -4.34 -15.72
N SER A 101 -0.94 -3.68 -15.79
CA SER A 101 0.20 -4.08 -16.64
C SER A 101 1.12 -5.14 -16.00
N HIS A 102 0.88 -5.53 -14.74
CA HIS A 102 1.73 -6.40 -13.90
C HIS A 102 0.93 -7.49 -13.17
N GLN A 103 -0.21 -7.91 -13.72
CA GLN A 103 -1.11 -8.89 -13.09
C GLN A 103 -0.47 -10.28 -12.89
N ASP A 104 0.63 -10.58 -13.58
CA ASP A 104 1.43 -11.79 -13.37
C ASP A 104 2.19 -11.80 -12.04
N LEU A 105 2.40 -10.62 -11.43
CA LEU A 105 3.19 -10.44 -10.21
C LEU A 105 2.35 -10.01 -9.01
N VAL A 106 1.15 -9.45 -9.26
CA VAL A 106 0.26 -8.94 -8.22
C VAL A 106 -0.93 -9.88 -8.04
N ARG A 107 -1.07 -10.38 -6.81
CA ARG A 107 -2.17 -11.24 -6.39
C ARG A 107 -3.47 -10.45 -6.29
N SER A 108 -3.39 -9.31 -5.59
CA SER A 108 -4.54 -8.48 -5.30
C SER A 108 -4.15 -7.02 -5.08
N VAL A 109 -5.13 -6.13 -5.30
CA VAL A 109 -5.08 -4.71 -4.93
C VAL A 109 -6.16 -4.46 -3.88
N LEU A 110 -5.75 -4.10 -2.67
CA LEU A 110 -6.62 -3.82 -1.54
C LEU A 110 -6.81 -2.30 -1.42
N LEU A 111 -8.06 -1.87 -1.55
CA LEU A 111 -8.43 -0.46 -1.66
C LEU A 111 -9.15 0.01 -0.41
N VAL A 112 -8.70 1.15 0.12
CA VAL A 112 -9.38 1.90 1.17
C VAL A 112 -10.00 3.14 0.56
N ASP A 113 -11.32 3.28 0.66
CA ASP A 113 -12.04 4.47 0.19
C ASP A 113 -11.68 4.90 -1.25
N PRO A 114 -11.67 3.99 -2.25
CA PRO A 114 -11.26 4.36 -3.61
C PRO A 114 -12.19 5.45 -4.18
N GLU A 115 -11.60 6.48 -4.81
CA GLU A 115 -12.35 7.56 -5.47
C GLU A 115 -12.84 7.18 -6.89
N VAL A 116 -12.72 5.90 -7.24
CA VAL A 116 -13.13 5.33 -8.52
C VAL A 116 -13.96 4.08 -8.31
N ALA A 117 -14.82 3.79 -9.29
CA ALA A 117 -15.49 2.50 -9.36
C ALA A 117 -14.46 1.38 -9.56
N VAL A 118 -14.63 0.28 -8.83
CA VAL A 118 -13.74 -0.88 -8.88
C VAL A 118 -14.50 -2.01 -9.56
N ASP A 119 -14.13 -2.30 -10.82
CA ASP A 119 -14.73 -3.35 -11.65
C ASP A 119 -13.63 -4.20 -12.32
N VAL A 120 -12.71 -4.70 -11.50
CA VAL A 120 -11.66 -5.62 -11.95
C VAL A 120 -11.51 -6.75 -10.93
N PRO A 121 -11.26 -7.99 -11.37
CA PRO A 121 -11.33 -9.17 -10.50
C PRO A 121 -10.19 -9.26 -9.47
N PHE A 122 -9.08 -8.55 -9.70
CA PHE A 122 -7.92 -8.54 -8.82
C PHE A 122 -7.96 -7.42 -7.77
N ALA A 123 -9.02 -6.60 -7.72
CA ALA A 123 -9.13 -5.50 -6.78
C ALA A 123 -10.28 -5.70 -5.79
N HIS A 124 -10.02 -5.40 -4.51
CA HIS A 124 -10.96 -5.58 -3.42
C HIS A 124 -11.00 -4.33 -2.56
N VAL A 125 -12.21 -3.80 -2.34
CA VAL A 125 -12.42 -2.72 -1.37
C VAL A 125 -12.47 -3.33 0.02
N ILE A 126 -11.44 -3.09 0.82
CA ILE A 126 -11.32 -3.63 2.19
C ILE A 126 -11.90 -2.69 3.25
N HIS A 127 -12.09 -1.41 2.89
CA HIS A 127 -12.74 -0.43 3.73
C HIS A 127 -13.45 0.62 2.88
N HIS A 128 -14.67 0.98 3.28
CA HIS A 128 -15.43 2.08 2.70
C HIS A 128 -16.10 2.90 3.82
N THR A 129 -15.80 4.19 3.82
CA THR A 129 -16.32 5.20 4.71
C THR A 129 -17.68 5.61 4.17
N ASN A 130 -18.75 5.00 4.69
CA ASN A 130 -20.11 5.36 4.29
C ASN A 130 -20.60 6.65 4.98
N ASP A 131 -20.05 7.04 6.14
CA ASP A 131 -20.65 8.09 6.99
C ASP A 131 -19.68 8.96 7.82
N THR A 132 -18.34 8.82 7.72
CA THR A 132 -17.38 9.69 8.43
C THR A 132 -16.75 10.76 7.53
N PRO A 133 -16.40 11.95 8.07
CA PRO A 133 -16.02 13.09 7.24
C PRO A 133 -14.65 12.98 6.55
N ALA A 134 -13.86 11.94 6.83
CA ALA A 134 -12.58 11.70 6.17
C ALA A 134 -12.29 10.19 6.03
N PRO A 135 -11.65 9.77 4.92
CA PRO A 135 -11.12 8.42 4.76
C PRO A 135 -10.20 8.00 5.91
N LEU A 136 -10.19 6.72 6.24
CA LEU A 136 -9.28 6.21 7.26
C LEU A 136 -7.83 6.26 6.76
N PRO A 137 -6.87 6.65 7.62
CA PRO A 137 -5.45 6.53 7.31
C PRO A 137 -5.08 5.05 7.09
N LEU A 138 -4.08 4.78 6.25
CA LEU A 138 -3.58 3.42 6.01
C LEU A 138 -2.95 2.81 7.27
N GLY A 139 -2.50 3.64 8.22
CA GLY A 139 -2.08 3.22 9.55
C GLY A 139 -3.23 2.92 10.53
N HIS A 140 -4.50 3.10 10.16
CA HIS A 140 -5.62 2.86 11.06
C HIS A 140 -5.80 1.35 11.37
N PRO A 141 -6.11 0.95 12.63
CA PRO A 141 -6.31 -0.46 12.98
C PRO A 141 -7.32 -1.19 12.09
N ASP A 142 -8.45 -0.55 11.76
CA ASP A 142 -9.48 -1.18 10.91
C ASP A 142 -8.99 -1.43 9.48
N VAL A 143 -8.12 -0.57 8.94
CA VAL A 143 -7.49 -0.80 7.63
C VAL A 143 -6.56 -2.01 7.71
N VAL A 144 -5.74 -2.10 8.76
CA VAL A 144 -4.84 -3.25 8.98
C VAL A 144 -5.63 -4.55 9.12
N GLN A 145 -6.76 -4.54 9.84
CA GLN A 145 -7.63 -5.69 9.95
C GLN A 145 -8.26 -6.09 8.61
N GLY A 146 -8.69 -5.12 7.79
CA GLY A 146 -9.18 -5.37 6.43
C GLY A 146 -8.13 -6.02 5.53
N VAL A 147 -6.87 -5.56 5.61
CA VAL A 147 -5.74 -6.17 4.91
C VAL A 147 -5.54 -7.62 5.36
N LEU A 148 -5.47 -7.86 6.67
CA LEU A 148 -5.29 -9.21 7.22
C LEU A 148 -6.38 -10.18 6.75
N ALA A 149 -7.64 -9.76 6.83
CA ALA A 149 -8.76 -10.57 6.40
C ALA A 149 -8.67 -10.94 4.91
N ALA A 150 -8.28 -10.00 4.04
CA ALA A 150 -8.08 -10.27 2.63
C ALA A 150 -6.92 -11.26 2.38
N LEU A 151 -5.79 -11.09 3.07
CA LEU A 151 -4.64 -12.00 2.96
C LEU A 151 -4.96 -13.41 3.47
N ASP A 152 -5.80 -13.55 4.50
CA ASP A 152 -6.27 -14.85 4.99
C ASP A 152 -7.15 -15.57 3.96
N LEU A 153 -8.08 -14.85 3.31
CA LEU A 153 -8.92 -15.42 2.26
C LEU A 153 -8.06 -16.04 1.15
N HIS A 154 -7.02 -15.34 0.71
CA HIS A 154 -6.11 -15.81 -0.34
C HIS A 154 -5.22 -17.00 0.05
N ARG A 155 -5.09 -17.31 1.34
CA ARG A 155 -4.34 -18.50 1.80
C ARG A 155 -5.17 -19.78 1.77
N THR A 156 -6.49 -19.66 1.67
CA THR A 156 -7.43 -20.79 1.77
C THR A 156 -8.03 -21.25 0.44
N THR A 157 -7.79 -20.49 -0.63
CA THR A 157 -8.21 -20.75 -2.02
C THR A 157 -7.06 -21.30 -2.86
#